data_AF-B6B4U3-F1
#
_entry.id   AF-B6B4U3-F1
#
_cell.length_a   1.000
_cell.length_b   1.000
_cell.length_c   1.000
_cell.angle_alpha   90.00
_cell.angle_beta   90.00
_cell.angle_gamma   90.00
#
_symmetry.space_group_name_H-M   'P 1'
#
loop_
_entity.id
_entity.type
_entity.pdbx_description
1 polymer ?
#
loop_
_entity_poly.entity_id
_entity_poly.type
_entity_poly.pdbx_seq_one_letter_code
_entity_poly.pdbx_strand_id
1 'polypeptide(L)'
;MLTLFKLLLPALMPSWRFFKSVDPSPRVEWRLLSSASGPPAPWQEFRPRPERLSPLAVAGRMLWNARWNESLFLVSCAERLTLAPTDHSRREILRRIAAELLRAQPPGALLPYLQFRLVFLDRGEDGRLVKAVTYQSEPHLMAGLSANGAQAARAAA
;
A
#
# COMPACT_ATOMS: atom_id res chain seq x y z
N MET A 1 32.26 -1.12 26.35
CA MET A 1 31.35 -0.82 25.22
C MET A 1 30.18 -1.80 25.13
N LEU A 2 30.39 -3.12 25.12
CA LEU A 2 29.30 -4.12 25.16
C LEU A 2 28.32 -3.95 26.33
N THR A 3 28.81 -3.56 27.51
CA THR A 3 27.99 -3.31 28.70
C THR A 3 27.01 -2.14 28.53
N LEU A 4 27.41 -1.09 27.79
CA LEU A 4 26.56 0.06 27.51
C LEU A 4 25.42 -0.32 26.56
N PHE A 5 25.72 -1.06 25.49
CA PHE A 5 24.69 -1.61 24.60
C PHE A 5 23.74 -2.54 25.37
N LYS A 6 24.24 -3.38 26.27
CA LYS A 6 23.43 -4.29 27.09
C LYS A 6 22.47 -3.54 28.04
N LEU A 7 22.87 -2.37 28.53
CA LEU A 7 22.04 -1.51 29.40
C LEU A 7 21.03 -0.67 28.60
N LEU A 8 21.37 -0.24 27.39
CA LEU A 8 20.50 0.61 26.55
C LEU A 8 19.53 -0.19 25.68
N LEU A 9 19.84 -1.43 25.31
CA LEU A 9 18.99 -2.26 24.43
C LEU A 9 17.54 -2.41 24.97
N PRO A 10 17.31 -2.64 26.27
CA PRO A 10 15.95 -2.71 26.82
C PRO A 10 15.21 -1.37 26.80
N ALA A 11 15.93 -0.24 26.86
CA ALA A 11 15.35 1.10 26.79
C ALA A 11 15.05 1.54 25.34
N LEU A 12 15.82 1.04 24.37
CA LEU A 12 15.65 1.31 22.94
C LEU A 12 14.54 0.47 22.30
N MET A 13 14.26 -0.72 22.84
CA MET A 13 13.20 -1.61 22.37
C MET A 13 12.08 -1.66 23.41
N PRO A 14 11.12 -0.71 23.39
CA PRO A 14 9.99 -0.75 24.30
C PRO A 14 9.31 -2.12 24.20
N SER A 15 8.94 -2.69 25.35
CA SER A 15 8.42 -4.05 25.39
C SER A 15 7.21 -4.19 24.46
N TRP A 16 7.19 -5.21 23.61
CA TRP A 16 6.04 -5.52 22.72
C TRP A 16 4.71 -5.77 23.46
N ARG A 17 4.72 -5.79 24.80
CA ARG A 17 3.55 -5.88 25.69
C ARG A 17 2.60 -4.68 25.63
N PHE A 18 2.92 -3.60 24.91
CA PHE A 18 2.00 -2.46 24.76
C PHE A 18 0.78 -2.76 23.88
N PHE A 19 0.86 -3.73 22.97
CA PHE A 19 -0.23 -4.03 22.04
C PHE A 19 -1.11 -5.15 22.58
N LYS A 20 -2.42 -4.89 22.69
CA LYS A 20 -3.41 -5.90 23.12
C LYS A 20 -3.67 -6.97 22.06
N SER A 21 -3.59 -6.59 20.79
CA SER A 21 -3.71 -7.46 19.61
C SER A 21 -2.85 -6.90 18.48
N VAL A 22 -2.44 -7.78 17.56
CA VAL A 22 -1.82 -7.39 16.28
C VAL A 22 -2.80 -7.82 15.20
N ASP A 23 -3.60 -6.87 14.73
CA ASP A 23 -4.62 -7.16 13.72
C ASP A 23 -4.03 -7.20 12.30
N PRO A 24 -4.70 -7.88 11.35
CA PRO A 24 -4.28 -7.89 9.96
C PRO A 24 -4.26 -6.48 9.36
N SER A 25 -3.17 -6.12 8.70
CA SER A 25 -3.03 -4.83 8.00
C SER A 25 -3.59 -4.93 6.57
N PRO A 26 -4.29 -3.89 6.06
CA PRO A 26 -4.83 -3.90 4.71
C PRO A 26 -3.73 -3.94 3.66
N ARG A 27 -3.94 -4.78 2.65
CA ARG A 27 -3.13 -4.86 1.44
C ARG A 27 -3.89 -4.29 0.27
N VAL A 28 -3.22 -3.44 -0.50
CA VAL A 28 -3.77 -2.88 -1.72
C VAL A 28 -3.39 -3.78 -2.88
N GLU A 29 -4.39 -4.32 -3.56
CA GLU A 29 -4.22 -5.01 -4.83
C GLU A 29 -4.86 -4.20 -5.96
N TRP A 30 -4.28 -4.26 -7.14
CA TRP A 30 -4.75 -3.55 -8.32
C TRP A 30 -4.85 -4.46 -9.53
N ARG A 31 -5.63 -4.05 -10.52
CA ARG A 31 -5.70 -4.68 -11.84
C ARG A 31 -6.01 -3.64 -12.90
N LEU A 32 -5.63 -3.95 -14.13
CA LEU A 32 -6.00 -3.18 -15.32
C LEU A 32 -7.13 -3.89 -16.06
N LEU A 33 -8.06 -3.12 -16.61
CA LEU A 33 -9.20 -3.62 -17.37
C LEU A 33 -9.23 -2.96 -18.74
N SER A 34 -9.51 -3.76 -19.78
CA SER A 34 -9.69 -3.29 -21.17
C SER A 34 -10.91 -2.38 -21.35
N SER A 35 -11.95 -2.59 -20.53
CA SER A 35 -13.16 -1.79 -20.48
C SER A 35 -13.77 -1.84 -19.08
N ALA A 36 -14.71 -0.94 -18.76
CA ALA A 36 -15.36 -0.89 -17.45
C ALA A 36 -16.06 -2.21 -17.05
N SER A 37 -16.52 -2.99 -18.02
CA SER A 37 -17.14 -4.31 -17.82
C SER A 37 -16.33 -5.45 -18.45
N GLY A 38 -15.04 -5.20 -18.75
CA GLY A 38 -14.18 -6.15 -19.46
C GLY A 38 -13.84 -7.39 -18.63
N PRO A 39 -13.27 -8.42 -19.26
CA PRO A 39 -12.85 -9.63 -18.57
C PRO A 39 -11.83 -9.29 -17.46
N PRO A 40 -11.94 -9.93 -16.29
CA PRO A 40 -11.11 -9.59 -15.14
C PRO A 40 -9.64 -10.00 -15.37
N ALA A 41 -8.74 -9.02 -15.41
CA ALA A 41 -7.30 -9.29 -15.32
C ALA A 41 -6.93 -9.79 -13.90
N PRO A 42 -5.82 -10.54 -13.75
CA PRO A 42 -5.36 -10.98 -12.45
C PRO A 42 -4.99 -9.80 -11.54
N TRP A 43 -5.30 -9.95 -10.25
CA TRP A 43 -4.97 -8.97 -9.22
C TRP A 43 -3.47 -9.02 -8.89
N GLN A 44 -2.85 -7.86 -8.74
CA GLN A 44 -1.44 -7.70 -8.40
C GLN A 44 -1.30 -6.89 -7.11
N GLU A 45 -0.38 -7.28 -6.22
CA GLU A 45 -0.10 -6.52 -5.00
C GLU A 45 0.67 -5.24 -5.36
N PHE A 46 0.23 -4.09 -4.83
CA PHE A 46 0.83 -2.80 -5.17
C PHE A 46 2.24 -2.60 -4.59
N ARG A 47 2.52 -3.22 -3.43
CA ARG A 47 3.83 -3.17 -2.76
C ARG A 47 4.15 -4.58 -2.24
N PRO A 48 4.60 -5.49 -3.12
CA PRO A 48 4.86 -6.87 -2.73
C PRO A 48 5.93 -6.91 -1.64
N ARG A 49 5.71 -7.75 -0.63
CA ARG A 49 6.72 -7.95 0.42
C ARG A 49 7.90 -8.72 -0.16
N PRO A 50 9.15 -8.31 0.15
CA PRO A 50 10.31 -9.09 -0.25
C PRO A 50 10.28 -10.46 0.45
N GLU A 51 10.56 -11.53 -0.28
CA GLU A 51 10.60 -12.89 0.26
C GLU A 51 11.72 -13.09 1.28
N ARG A 52 12.80 -12.32 1.15
CA ARG A 52 13.97 -12.36 2.04
C ARG A 52 14.35 -10.95 2.47
N LEU A 53 14.65 -10.80 3.75
CA LEU A 53 15.15 -9.55 4.33
C LEU A 53 16.56 -9.80 4.85
N SER A 54 17.55 -9.08 4.31
CA SER A 54 18.90 -9.12 4.86
C SER A 54 18.96 -8.28 6.15
N PRO A 55 19.80 -8.66 7.14
CA PRO A 55 19.98 -7.86 8.34
C PRO A 55 20.41 -6.42 8.04
N LEU A 56 21.23 -6.23 7.00
CA LEU A 56 21.66 -4.90 6.55
C LEU A 56 20.49 -4.08 5.97
N ALA A 57 19.58 -4.71 5.23
CA ALA A 57 18.37 -4.04 4.73
C ALA A 57 17.43 -3.63 5.88
N VAL A 58 17.38 -4.41 6.95
CA VAL A 58 16.62 -4.07 8.17
C VAL A 58 17.30 -2.91 8.91
N ALA A 59 18.61 -2.95 9.09
CA ALA A 59 19.36 -1.85 9.72
C ALA A 59 19.25 -0.54 8.93
N GLY A 60 19.31 -0.59 7.60
CA GLY A 60 19.09 0.57 6.74
C GLY A 60 17.70 1.18 6.88
N ARG A 61 16.68 0.40 7.29
CA ARG A 61 15.33 0.92 7.57
C ARG A 61 15.22 1.80 8.82
N MET A 62 16.25 1.79 9.68
CA MET A 62 16.32 2.69 10.84
C MET A 62 16.70 4.12 10.43
N LEU A 63 17.25 4.30 9.23
CA LEU A 63 17.48 5.62 8.65
C LEU A 63 16.18 6.17 8.06
N TRP A 64 16.00 7.48 8.01
CA TRP A 64 14.79 8.07 7.44
C TRP A 64 14.74 7.89 5.92
N ASN A 65 13.56 7.56 5.36
CA ASN A 65 13.32 7.48 3.93
C ASN A 65 11.90 7.91 3.56
N ALA A 66 11.76 8.97 2.76
CA ALA A 66 10.47 9.49 2.31
C ALA A 66 9.58 8.43 1.61
N ARG A 67 10.19 7.47 0.90
CA ARG A 67 9.46 6.40 0.20
C ARG A 67 8.83 5.39 1.16
N TRP A 68 9.41 5.15 2.34
CA TRP A 68 8.82 4.27 3.35
C TRP A 68 7.60 4.93 4.01
N ASN A 69 7.64 6.26 4.20
CA ASN A 69 6.50 7.01 4.71
C ASN A 69 5.30 6.98 3.74
N GLU A 70 5.53 6.92 2.43
CA GLU A 70 4.45 6.75 1.45
C GLU A 70 3.69 5.43 1.64
N SER A 71 4.41 4.35 1.97
CA SER A 71 3.78 3.04 2.22
C SER A 71 2.91 3.09 3.48
N LEU A 72 3.39 3.73 4.55
CA LEU A 72 2.60 3.94 5.78
C LEU A 72 1.37 4.80 5.51
N PHE A 73 1.53 5.88 4.73
CA PHE A 73 0.41 6.73 4.34
C PHE A 73 -0.68 5.97 3.58
N LEU A 74 -0.29 5.08 2.65
CA LEU A 74 -1.21 4.22 1.92
C LEU A 74 -1.96 3.25 2.82
N VAL A 75 -1.28 2.67 3.81
CA VAL A 75 -1.93 1.82 4.83
C VAL A 75 -2.97 2.64 5.60
N SER A 76 -2.64 3.84 6.07
CA SER A 76 -3.60 4.71 6.76
C SER A 76 -4.78 5.14 5.86
N CYS A 77 -4.57 5.33 4.55
CA CYS A 77 -5.67 5.53 3.60
C CYS A 77 -6.56 4.29 3.49
N ALA A 78 -5.98 3.09 3.41
CA ALA A 78 -6.72 1.84 3.30
C ALA A 78 -7.52 1.51 4.57
N GLU A 79 -6.94 1.73 5.75
CA GLU A 79 -7.62 1.60 7.04
C GLU A 79 -8.81 2.54 7.14
N ARG A 80 -8.60 3.84 6.84
CA ARG A 80 -9.69 4.82 6.80
C ARG A 80 -10.79 4.43 5.82
N LEU A 81 -10.43 3.96 4.63
CA LEU A 81 -11.41 3.55 3.62
C LEU A 81 -12.26 2.35 4.09
N THR A 82 -11.69 1.45 4.90
CA THR A 82 -12.40 0.29 5.47
C THR A 82 -13.35 0.70 6.59
N LEU A 83 -12.96 1.65 7.44
CA LEU A 83 -13.77 2.12 8.58
C LEU A 83 -14.85 3.13 8.17
N ALA A 84 -14.47 4.12 7.36
CA ALA A 84 -15.34 5.21 6.92
C ALA A 84 -14.96 5.59 5.48
N PRO A 85 -15.67 5.06 4.47
CA PRO A 85 -15.32 5.28 3.07
C PRO A 85 -15.29 6.78 2.73
N THR A 86 -14.07 7.32 2.56
CA THR A 86 -13.84 8.71 2.18
C THR A 86 -13.33 8.79 0.76
N ASP A 87 -13.88 9.72 -0.02
CA ASP A 87 -13.45 9.96 -1.40
C ASP A 87 -11.95 10.36 -1.48
N HIS A 88 -11.45 11.07 -0.47
CA HIS A 88 -10.03 11.40 -0.35
C HIS A 88 -9.14 10.15 -0.37
N SER A 89 -9.36 9.20 0.55
CA SER A 89 -8.52 7.99 0.67
C SER A 89 -8.56 7.16 -0.62
N ARG A 90 -9.73 7.06 -1.25
CA ARG A 90 -9.89 6.40 -2.55
C ARG A 90 -9.04 7.08 -3.64
N ARG A 91 -9.12 8.41 -3.76
CA ARG A 91 -8.34 9.18 -4.75
C ARG A 91 -6.84 9.08 -4.51
N GLU A 92 -6.40 9.13 -3.26
CA GLU A 92 -4.99 9.01 -2.89
C GLU A 92 -4.37 7.67 -3.29
N ILE A 93 -5.12 6.57 -3.10
CA ILE A 93 -4.69 5.22 -3.49
C ILE A 93 -4.64 5.11 -5.02
N LEU A 94 -5.70 5.51 -5.72
CA LEU A 94 -5.77 5.47 -7.19
C LEU A 94 -4.64 6.28 -7.82
N ARG A 95 -4.38 7.50 -7.32
CA ARG A 95 -3.35 8.38 -7.87
C ARG A 95 -1.96 7.77 -7.76
N ARG A 96 -1.63 7.15 -6.63
CA ARG A 96 -0.31 6.52 -6.41
C ARG A 96 -0.13 5.28 -7.27
N ILE A 97 -1.16 4.43 -7.39
CA ILE A 97 -1.11 3.28 -8.29
C ILE A 97 -0.93 3.74 -9.73
N ALA A 98 -1.72 4.72 -10.17
CA ALA A 98 -1.61 5.25 -11.53
C ALA A 98 -0.23 5.86 -11.81
N ALA A 99 0.32 6.64 -10.88
CA ALA A 99 1.65 7.25 -11.03
C ALA A 99 2.76 6.20 -11.19
N GLU A 100 2.69 5.09 -10.46
CA GLU A 100 3.67 4.01 -10.57
C GLU A 100 3.53 3.24 -11.89
N LEU A 101 2.30 2.93 -12.30
CA LEU A 101 2.03 2.26 -13.57
C LEU A 101 2.44 3.10 -14.79
N LEU A 102 2.30 4.42 -14.71
CA LEU A 102 2.75 5.35 -15.75
C LEU A 102 4.27 5.44 -15.83
N ARG A 103 4.98 5.32 -14.69
CA ARG A 103 6.46 5.29 -14.67
C ARG A 103 7.03 3.97 -15.18
N ALA A 104 6.35 2.86 -14.92
CA ALA A 104 6.81 1.53 -15.28
C ALA A 104 6.56 1.17 -16.75
N GLN A 105 5.62 1.83 -17.42
CA GLN A 105 5.25 1.52 -18.79
C GLN A 105 5.93 2.41 -19.83
N PRO A 106 6.13 1.87 -21.06
CA PRO A 106 6.63 2.66 -22.16
C PRO A 106 5.66 3.81 -22.51
N PRO A 107 6.18 4.97 -22.93
CA PRO A 107 5.35 6.08 -23.41
C PRO A 107 4.41 5.60 -24.53
N GLY A 108 3.10 5.86 -24.39
CA GLY A 108 2.10 5.51 -25.41
C GLY A 108 1.34 4.19 -25.15
N ALA A 109 1.61 3.47 -24.07
CA ALA A 109 0.77 2.35 -23.67
C ALA A 109 -0.66 2.84 -23.31
N LEU A 110 -1.68 2.31 -24.00
CA LEU A 110 -3.08 2.57 -23.68
C LEU A 110 -3.43 1.89 -22.36
N LEU A 111 -3.59 2.70 -21.32
CA LEU A 111 -4.06 2.28 -20.01
C LEU A 111 -5.55 2.58 -19.88
N PRO A 112 -6.44 1.58 -20.04
CA PRO A 112 -7.86 1.87 -20.19
C PRO A 112 -8.47 2.15 -18.81
N TYR A 113 -8.61 1.14 -17.96
CA TYR A 113 -9.21 1.30 -16.63
C TYR A 113 -8.36 0.66 -15.54
N LEU A 114 -8.28 1.33 -14.39
CA LEU A 114 -7.65 0.88 -13.17
C LEU A 114 -8.72 0.57 -12.12
N GLN A 115 -8.57 -0.57 -11.46
CA GLN A 115 -9.37 -0.93 -10.30
C GLN A 115 -8.45 -1.38 -9.17
N PHE A 116 -8.81 -1.08 -7.93
CA PHE A 116 -8.12 -1.59 -6.75
C PHE A 116 -9.07 -2.23 -5.76
N ARG A 117 -8.54 -3.11 -4.91
CA ARG A 117 -9.25 -3.69 -3.78
C ARG A 117 -8.37 -3.71 -2.54
N LEU A 118 -9.02 -3.72 -1.38
CA LEU A 118 -8.38 -3.90 -0.09
C LEU A 118 -8.58 -5.33 0.38
N VAL A 119 -7.47 -5.92 0.82
CA VAL A 119 -7.40 -7.31 1.23
C VAL A 119 -6.80 -7.40 2.62
N PHE A 120 -7.45 -8.13 3.50
CA PHE A 120 -6.92 -8.51 4.80
C PHE A 120 -6.54 -9.99 4.75
N LEU A 121 -5.32 -10.30 5.21
CA LEU A 121 -4.85 -11.68 5.33
C LEU A 121 -4.81 -12.05 6.80
N ASP A 122 -5.64 -13.01 7.19
CA ASP A 122 -5.69 -13.52 8.54
C ASP A 122 -5.33 -15.02 8.56
N ARG A 123 -5.05 -15.56 9.74
CA ARG A 123 -4.87 -16.99 9.94
C ARG A 123 -6.19 -17.59 10.44
N GLY A 124 -6.76 -18.51 9.66
CA GLY A 124 -7.93 -19.27 10.05
C GLY A 124 -7.64 -20.24 11.21
N GLU A 125 -8.69 -20.86 11.73
CA GLU A 125 -8.62 -21.83 12.84
C GLU A 125 -7.74 -23.04 12.50
N ASP A 126 -7.64 -23.40 11.21
CA ASP A 126 -6.78 -24.46 10.68
C ASP A 126 -5.33 -24.01 10.42
N GLY A 127 -4.98 -22.77 10.79
CA GLY A 127 -3.67 -22.17 10.57
C GLY A 127 -3.39 -21.72 9.13
N ARG A 128 -4.35 -21.89 8.20
CA ARG A 128 -4.20 -21.44 6.81
C ARG A 128 -4.44 -19.95 6.69
N LEU A 129 -3.80 -19.33 5.70
CA LEU A 129 -4.02 -17.91 5.41
C LEU A 129 -5.36 -17.75 4.68
N VAL A 130 -6.28 -17.01 5.31
CA VAL A 130 -7.58 -16.64 4.75
C VAL A 130 -7.49 -15.23 4.20
N LYS A 131 -8.00 -15.04 2.99
CA LYS A 131 -7.98 -13.77 2.28
C LYS A 131 -9.39 -13.16 2.27
N ALA A 132 -9.58 -12.07 3.02
CA ALA A 132 -10.82 -11.33 3.06
C ALA A 132 -10.72 -10.06 2.20
N VAL A 133 -11.63 -9.89 1.24
CA VAL A 133 -11.75 -8.64 0.47
C VAL A 133 -12.75 -7.74 1.19
N THR A 134 -12.30 -6.59 1.70
CA THR A 134 -13.16 -5.67 2.48
C THR A 134 -13.66 -4.49 1.67
N TYR A 135 -12.97 -4.15 0.57
CA TYR A 135 -13.35 -3.06 -0.31
C TYR A 135 -12.90 -3.36 -1.73
N GLN A 136 -13.72 -3.00 -2.72
CA GLN A 136 -13.35 -3.00 -4.13
C GLN A 136 -13.83 -1.69 -4.76
N SER A 137 -12.94 -0.98 -5.46
CA SER A 137 -13.30 0.27 -6.15
C SER A 137 -14.12 -0.01 -7.40
N GLU A 138 -14.83 0.98 -7.90
CA GLU A 138 -15.30 0.98 -9.29
C GLU A 138 -14.10 1.04 -10.25
N PRO A 139 -14.25 0.61 -11.52
CA PRO A 139 -13.27 0.83 -12.56
C PRO A 139 -13.09 2.32 -12.87
N HIS A 140 -11.85 2.82 -12.83
CA HIS A 140 -11.53 4.23 -13.07
C HIS A 140 -10.65 4.41 -14.31
N LEU A 141 -11.04 5.29 -15.22
CA LEU A 141 -10.26 5.61 -16.42
C LEU A 141 -8.90 6.22 -16.03
N MET A 142 -7.79 5.64 -16.48
CA MET A 142 -6.46 6.11 -16.07
C MET A 142 -6.10 7.49 -16.62
N ALA A 143 -6.59 7.84 -17.81
CA ALA A 143 -6.37 9.16 -18.41
C ALA A 143 -6.90 10.32 -17.52
N GLY A 144 -8.03 10.11 -16.83
CA GLY A 144 -8.62 11.10 -15.92
C GLY A 144 -7.86 11.27 -14.59
N LEU A 145 -7.01 10.32 -14.22
CA LEU A 145 -6.21 10.37 -12.99
C LEU A 145 -4.93 11.22 -13.16
N SER A 146 -4.42 11.36 -14.39
CA SER A 146 -3.25 12.19 -14.71
C SER A 146 -3.57 13.69 -14.73
N ALA A 147 -4.72 14.09 -15.28
CA ALA A 147 -5.12 15.49 -15.41
C ALA A 147 -5.28 16.21 -14.05
N ASN A 148 -5.85 15.54 -13.05
CA ASN A 148 -6.01 16.10 -11.70
C ASN A 148 -4.70 16.14 -10.89
N GLY A 149 -3.70 15.32 -11.23
CA GLY A 149 -2.39 15.34 -10.58
C GLY A 149 -1.53 16.54 -11.01
N ALA A 150 -1.57 16.92 -12.28
CA ALA A 150 -0.84 18.07 -12.82
C ALA A 150 -1.35 19.41 -12.27
N GLN A 151 -2.66 19.51 -11.99
CA GLN A 151 -3.27 20.72 -11.41
C GLN A 151 -2.91 20.90 -9.93
N ALA A 152 -2.83 19.82 -9.15
CA ALA A 152 -2.43 19.87 -7.75
C ALA A 152 -0.93 20.17 -7.57
N ALA A 153 -0.06 19.62 -8.44
CA ALA A 153 1.38 19.91 -8.40
C ALA A 153 1.69 21.38 -8.77
N ARG A 154 0.89 21.99 -9.65
CA ARG A 154 1.00 23.42 -9.99
C ARG A 154 0.47 24.37 -8.91
N ALA A 155 -0.40 23.91 -8.01
CA ALA A 155 -0.93 24.73 -6.91
C ALA A 155 -0.03 24.69 -5.65
N ALA A 156 0.96 23.80 -5.61
CA ALA A 156 1.89 23.63 -4.49
C ALA A 156 3.31 24.15 -4.81
N ALA A 157 3.50 24.83 -5.95
CA ALA A 157 4.72 25.50 -6.39
C ALA A 157 4.46 27.01 -6.49
#